data_AF-L7LMR1-F1
#
_entry.id   AF-L7LMR1-F1
#
_cell.length_a   1.000
_cell.length_b   1.000
_cell.length_c   1.000
_cell.angle_alpha   90.00
_cell.angle_beta   90.00
_cell.angle_gamma   90.00
#
_symmetry.space_group_name_H-M   'P 1'
#
loop_
_entity.id
_entity.type
_entity.pdbx_description
1 polymer ?
#
loop_
_entity_poly.entity_id
_entity_poly.type
_entity_poly.pdbx_seq_one_letter_code
_entity_poly.pdbx_strand_id
1 'polypeptide(L)'
;MTDSDVFTQVDSSIAVAETPSWHRGVFDFPNPVNDYAARSTAGLVIALAIVAIAVDKPWLYGLLALGFALRVAGGPRYSPFGRLAVHVIVPRVWKRTKMVPGPPKRFAQTIGLVFSGCAFVLSAAGFGLAAQIVVGLLIVAAVLEFAFGLCLGCIGFGLLQRAGIIPDSVCEACNDFGRNRA
;
A
#
# COMPACT_ATOMS: atom_id res chain seq x y z
N MET A 1 51.64 -32.15 11.33
CA MET A 1 50.63 -32.15 10.26
C MET A 1 49.29 -32.05 10.97
N THR A 2 48.87 -30.81 11.24
CA THR A 2 47.74 -30.46 12.09
C THR A 2 46.63 -29.89 11.22
N ASP A 3 45.44 -30.42 11.48
CA ASP A 3 44.21 -30.35 10.68
C ASP A 3 43.41 -29.09 11.06
N SER A 4 43.87 -27.91 10.64
CA SER A 4 43.25 -26.63 11.02
C SER A 4 42.91 -25.69 9.86
N ASP A 5 43.16 -26.09 8.60
CA ASP A 5 43.03 -25.18 7.45
C ASP A 5 41.83 -25.47 6.53
N VAL A 6 40.92 -26.38 6.91
CA VAL A 6 39.78 -26.77 6.04
C VAL A 6 38.62 -25.78 6.07
N PHE A 7 38.50 -24.93 7.10
CA PHE A 7 37.32 -24.08 7.30
C PHE A 7 37.43 -22.63 6.79
N THR A 8 38.52 -22.27 6.10
CA THR A 8 38.78 -20.89 5.62
C THR A 8 38.61 -20.70 4.11
N GLN A 9 38.12 -21.72 3.38
CA GLN A 9 37.96 -21.68 1.93
C GLN A 9 36.57 -22.12 1.43
N VAL A 10 35.48 -21.78 2.13
CA VAL A 10 34.14 -21.84 1.51
C VAL A 10 33.93 -20.58 0.69
N ASP A 11 34.53 -20.67 -0.49
CA ASP A 11 34.35 -19.94 -1.72
C ASP A 11 33.18 -18.94 -1.81
N SER A 12 33.55 -17.69 -2.07
CA SER A 12 32.72 -16.57 -2.56
C SER A 12 32.06 -16.85 -3.93
N SER A 13 32.15 -18.08 -4.45
CA SER A 13 31.64 -18.50 -5.77
C SER A 13 30.31 -19.26 -5.71
N ILE A 14 29.76 -19.51 -4.51
CA ILE A 14 28.33 -19.85 -4.41
C ILE A 14 27.55 -18.58 -4.67
N ALA A 15 27.26 -18.32 -5.95
CA ALA A 15 26.13 -17.51 -6.33
C ALA A 15 24.90 -18.15 -5.66
N VAL A 16 24.41 -17.51 -4.58
CA VAL A 16 23.08 -17.80 -4.06
C VAL A 16 22.14 -17.41 -5.19
N ALA A 17 21.83 -18.37 -6.06
CA ALA A 17 20.75 -18.23 -7.00
C ALA A 17 19.52 -17.89 -6.16
N GLU A 18 19.03 -16.65 -6.30
CA GLU A 18 17.79 -16.22 -5.67
C GLU A 18 16.76 -17.31 -5.93
N THR A 19 16.34 -18.01 -4.87
CA THR A 19 15.30 -19.03 -4.99
C THR A 19 14.13 -18.36 -5.70
N PRO A 20 13.66 -18.88 -6.86
CA PRO A 20 12.54 -18.28 -7.52
C PRO A 20 11.35 -18.42 -6.55
N SER A 21 10.85 -17.28 -6.08
CA SER A 21 9.78 -17.19 -5.09
C SER A 21 8.45 -17.58 -5.71
N TRP A 22 8.32 -18.87 -6.07
CA TRP A 22 7.11 -19.48 -6.59
C TRP A 22 6.01 -19.59 -5.53
N HIS A 23 6.37 -19.42 -4.26
CA HIS A 23 5.43 -19.18 -3.16
C HIS A 23 5.16 -17.67 -3.01
N ARG A 24 4.82 -16.95 -4.08
CA ARG A 24 4.08 -15.70 -3.89
C ARG A 24 2.71 -16.10 -3.37
N GLY A 25 2.51 -15.99 -2.06
CA GLY A 25 1.22 -16.28 -1.46
C GLY A 25 0.15 -15.49 -2.21
N VAL A 26 -1.04 -16.07 -2.36
CA VAL A 26 -2.23 -15.34 -2.85
C VAL A 26 -2.44 -14.04 -2.05
N PHE A 27 -1.92 -13.98 -0.81
CA PHE A 27 -1.98 -12.83 0.07
C PHE A 27 -0.70 -11.99 0.16
N ASP A 28 0.27 -12.20 -0.74
CA ASP A 28 1.47 -11.37 -0.78
C ASP A 28 1.19 -10.04 -1.46
N PHE A 29 1.43 -8.97 -0.71
CA PHE A 29 1.35 -7.62 -1.23
C PHE A 29 2.53 -7.38 -2.21
N PRO A 30 2.28 -6.89 -3.42
CA PRO A 30 3.35 -6.68 -4.39
C PRO A 30 4.41 -5.72 -3.85
N ASN A 31 5.68 -6.08 -3.99
CA ASN A 31 6.82 -5.23 -3.67
C ASN A 31 7.86 -5.41 -4.78
N PRO A 32 8.26 -4.37 -5.52
CA PRO A 32 7.81 -2.97 -5.44
C PRO A 32 6.45 -2.68 -6.15
N VAL A 33 5.85 -1.51 -5.87
CA VAL A 33 4.57 -1.05 -6.48
C VAL A 33 4.73 0.22 -7.30
N ASN A 34 3.88 0.41 -8.31
CA ASN A 34 3.88 1.63 -9.13
C ASN A 34 3.10 2.77 -8.44
N ASP A 35 3.79 3.88 -8.16
CA ASP A 35 3.22 5.07 -7.53
C ASP A 35 2.08 5.68 -8.37
N TYR A 36 2.21 5.76 -9.70
CA TYR A 36 1.14 6.31 -10.55
C TYR A 36 -0.11 5.43 -10.57
N ALA A 37 0.04 4.12 -10.40
CA ALA A 37 -1.08 3.22 -10.22
C ALA A 37 -1.76 3.45 -8.86
N ALA A 38 -0.96 3.68 -7.81
CA ALA A 38 -1.48 4.03 -6.47
C ALA A 38 -2.25 5.36 -6.50
N ARG A 39 -1.71 6.40 -7.16
CA ARG A 39 -2.41 7.68 -7.34
C ARG A 39 -3.74 7.49 -8.07
N SER A 40 -3.71 6.82 -9.22
CA SER A 40 -4.92 6.55 -10.00
C SER A 40 -5.98 5.77 -9.19
N THR A 41 -5.53 4.82 -8.38
CA THR A 41 -6.36 4.14 -7.39
C THR A 41 -6.97 5.10 -6.36
N ALA A 42 -6.20 6.03 -5.81
CA ALA A 42 -6.70 7.04 -4.88
C ALA A 42 -7.78 7.91 -5.51
N GLY A 43 -7.64 8.29 -6.79
CA GLY A 43 -8.67 8.97 -7.56
C GLY A 43 -10.01 8.21 -7.61
N LEU A 44 -9.96 6.91 -7.86
CA LEU A 44 -11.14 6.05 -7.87
C LEU A 44 -11.77 5.90 -6.48
N VAL A 45 -10.94 5.84 -5.43
CA VAL A 45 -11.41 5.80 -4.04
C VAL A 45 -12.12 7.10 -3.67
N ILE A 46 -11.58 8.26 -4.08
CA ILE A 46 -12.23 9.56 -3.85
C ILE A 46 -13.61 9.59 -4.51
N ALA A 47 -13.71 9.16 -5.77
CA ALA A 47 -14.99 9.10 -6.47
C ALA A 47 -16.01 8.22 -5.74
N LEU A 48 -15.61 7.01 -5.32
CA LEU A 48 -16.49 6.12 -4.55
C LEU A 48 -16.87 6.71 -3.19
N ALA A 49 -15.95 7.36 -2.50
CA ALA A 49 -16.18 7.98 -1.20
C ALA A 49 -17.16 9.17 -1.29
N ILE A 50 -17.06 9.99 -2.35
CA ILE A 50 -18.01 11.07 -2.62
C ILE A 50 -19.41 10.49 -2.89
N VAL A 51 -19.50 9.43 -3.70
CA VAL A 51 -20.78 8.74 -3.95
C VAL A 51 -21.35 8.16 -2.66
N ALA A 52 -20.51 7.57 -1.79
CA ALA A 52 -20.93 7.04 -0.51
C ALA A 52 -21.56 8.13 0.39
N ILE A 53 -20.93 9.31 0.47
CA ILE A 53 -21.45 10.45 1.23
C ILE A 53 -22.75 10.99 0.61
N ALA A 54 -22.80 11.14 -0.72
CA ALA A 54 -23.97 11.72 -1.39
C ALA A 54 -25.22 10.83 -1.31
N VAL A 55 -25.03 9.51 -1.38
CA VAL A 55 -26.13 8.53 -1.36
C VAL A 55 -26.47 8.10 0.08
N ASP A 56 -25.51 8.17 1.00
CA ASP A 56 -25.63 7.90 2.43
C ASP A 56 -26.31 6.55 2.74
N LYS A 57 -25.87 5.50 2.03
CA LYS A 57 -26.35 4.13 2.26
C LYS A 57 -25.24 3.28 2.89
N PRO A 58 -25.53 2.49 3.94
CA PRO A 58 -24.52 1.72 4.67
C PRO A 58 -23.77 0.73 3.78
N TRP A 59 -24.43 0.15 2.76
CA TRP A 59 -23.77 -0.77 1.85
C TRP A 59 -22.66 -0.13 1.00
N LEU A 60 -22.72 1.19 0.73
CA LEU A 60 -21.65 1.90 0.00
C LEU A 60 -20.41 2.09 0.87
N TYR A 61 -20.59 2.42 2.15
CA TYR A 61 -19.49 2.43 3.12
C TYR A 61 -18.90 1.02 3.29
N GLY A 62 -19.75 -0.02 3.28
CA GLY A 62 -19.32 -1.41 3.27
C GLY A 62 -18.49 -1.77 2.03
N LEU A 63 -18.90 -1.30 0.84
CA LEU A 63 -18.16 -1.49 -0.40
C LEU A 63 -16.80 -0.78 -0.36
N LEU A 64 -16.73 0.42 0.21
CA LEU A 64 -15.49 1.15 0.44
C LEU A 64 -14.55 0.35 1.35
N ALA A 65 -15.05 -0.12 2.49
CA ALA A 65 -14.29 -0.93 3.44
C ALA A 65 -13.80 -2.24 2.82
N LEU A 66 -14.66 -2.95 2.08
CA LEU A 66 -14.29 -4.15 1.34
C LEU A 66 -13.20 -3.87 0.30
N GLY A 67 -13.31 -2.75 -0.42
CA GLY A 67 -12.30 -2.30 -1.37
C GLY A 67 -10.93 -2.07 -0.71
N PHE A 68 -10.91 -1.55 0.51
CA PHE A 68 -9.68 -1.43 1.30
C PHE A 68 -9.17 -2.78 1.78
N ALA A 69 -10.03 -3.67 2.26
CA ALA A 69 -9.68 -4.99 2.75
C ALA A 69 -9.02 -5.84 1.66
N LEU A 70 -9.57 -5.85 0.45
CA LEU A 70 -9.00 -6.55 -0.71
C LEU A 70 -7.58 -6.05 -1.06
N ARG A 71 -7.35 -4.74 -0.94
CA ARG A 71 -6.03 -4.15 -1.18
C ARG A 71 -5.04 -4.45 -0.06
N VAL A 72 -5.48 -4.54 1.19
CA VAL A 72 -4.61 -5.01 2.30
C VAL A 72 -4.21 -6.47 2.07
N ALA A 73 -5.17 -7.29 1.63
CA ALA A 73 -5.01 -8.72 1.47
C ALA A 73 -4.06 -9.11 0.33
N GLY A 74 -4.09 -8.42 -0.82
CA GLY A 74 -3.16 -8.75 -1.92
C GLY A 74 -2.87 -7.62 -2.90
N GLY A 75 -3.02 -6.37 -2.45
CA GLY A 75 -2.63 -5.18 -3.20
C GLY A 75 -3.48 -4.90 -4.45
N PRO A 76 -2.91 -4.22 -5.46
CA PRO A 76 -3.61 -3.87 -6.70
C PRO A 76 -4.12 -5.06 -7.51
N ARG A 77 -3.65 -6.30 -7.22
CA ARG A 77 -4.02 -7.52 -7.95
C ARG A 77 -5.46 -7.94 -7.71
N TYR A 78 -5.97 -7.78 -6.48
CA TYR A 78 -7.33 -8.22 -6.11
C TYR A 78 -8.38 -7.12 -6.21
N SER A 79 -7.98 -5.85 -6.12
CA SER A 79 -8.94 -4.76 -6.24
C SER A 79 -9.26 -4.45 -7.71
N PRO A 80 -10.54 -4.43 -8.12
CA PRO A 80 -10.92 -4.08 -9.50
C PRO A 80 -10.41 -2.68 -9.89
N PHE A 81 -10.45 -1.74 -8.95
CA PHE A 81 -9.87 -0.40 -9.14
C PHE A 81 -8.34 -0.43 -9.26
N GLY A 82 -7.67 -1.35 -8.56
CA GLY A 82 -6.22 -1.55 -8.69
C GLY A 82 -5.84 -2.09 -10.06
N ARG A 83 -6.57 -3.08 -10.58
CA ARG A 83 -6.37 -3.62 -11.93
C ARG A 83 -6.65 -2.57 -13.00
N LEU A 84 -7.73 -1.80 -12.84
CA LEU A 84 -8.05 -0.70 -13.74
C LEU A 84 -6.94 0.37 -13.75
N ALA A 85 -6.45 0.76 -12.57
CA ALA A 85 -5.35 1.70 -12.45
C ALA A 85 -4.09 1.21 -13.17
N VAL A 86 -3.66 -0.03 -12.93
CA VAL A 86 -2.40 -0.56 -13.49
C VAL A 86 -2.52 -0.84 -15.00
N HIS A 87 -3.60 -1.48 -15.45
CA HIS A 87 -3.71 -1.96 -16.85
C HIS A 87 -4.30 -0.94 -17.81
N VAL A 88 -5.06 0.05 -17.32
CA VAL A 88 -5.77 1.01 -18.19
C VAL A 88 -5.26 2.42 -17.95
N ILE A 89 -5.30 2.89 -16.70
CA ILE A 89 -5.05 4.32 -16.42
C ILE A 89 -3.56 4.64 -16.58
N VAL A 90 -2.66 3.85 -15.98
CA VAL A 90 -1.22 4.05 -16.10
C VAL A 90 -0.73 4.06 -17.56
N PRO A 91 -1.02 3.05 -18.40
CA PRO A 91 -0.51 3.04 -19.78
C PRO A 91 -1.16 4.12 -20.67
N ARG A 92 -2.41 4.53 -20.42
CA ARG A 92 -3.09 5.52 -21.27
C ARG A 92 -2.85 6.97 -20.83
N VAL A 93 -2.89 7.25 -19.53
CA VAL A 93 -2.85 8.61 -18.98
C VAL A 93 -1.43 8.99 -18.58
N TRP A 94 -0.80 8.18 -17.74
CA TRP A 94 0.50 8.55 -17.16
C TRP A 94 1.69 8.25 -18.08
N LYS A 95 1.65 7.13 -18.82
CA LYS A 95 2.73 6.63 -19.69
C LYS A 95 4.10 6.56 -18.99
N ARG A 96 4.11 6.50 -17.66
CA ARG A 96 5.30 6.45 -16.81
C ARG A 96 5.07 5.49 -15.66
N THR A 97 6.15 4.90 -15.18
CA THR A 97 6.15 4.02 -14.01
C THR A 97 7.18 4.54 -13.02
N LYS A 98 6.79 4.65 -11.75
CA LYS A 98 7.70 4.97 -10.65
C LYS A 98 7.53 3.91 -9.58
N MET A 99 8.54 3.09 -9.38
CA MET A 99 8.48 1.99 -8.42
C MET A 99 8.82 2.51 -7.02
N VAL A 100 7.99 2.18 -6.04
CA VAL A 100 8.16 2.51 -4.62
C VAL A 100 8.02 1.24 -3.77
N PRO A 101 8.62 1.19 -2.58
CA PRO A 101 8.52 0.02 -1.71
C PRO A 101 7.07 -0.31 -1.34
N GLY A 102 6.72 -1.59 -1.39
CA GLY A 102 5.39 -2.12 -1.08
C GLY A 102 4.98 -2.07 0.41
N PRO A 103 5.86 -2.41 1.38
CA PRO A 103 5.51 -2.42 2.81
C PRO A 103 4.84 -1.14 3.34
N PRO A 104 5.38 0.08 3.11
CA PRO A 104 4.74 1.31 3.62
C PRO A 104 3.38 1.59 2.96
N LYS A 105 3.18 1.17 1.71
CA LYS A 105 1.89 1.31 1.02
C LYS A 105 0.84 0.33 1.57
N ARG A 106 1.24 -0.88 1.96
CA ARG A 106 0.35 -1.83 2.64
C ARG A 106 -0.09 -1.29 3.99
N PHE A 107 0.81 -0.64 4.74
CA PHE A 107 0.48 0.04 6.00
C PHE A 107 -0.49 1.22 5.79
N ALA A 108 -0.28 2.04 4.76
CA ALA A 108 -1.25 3.08 4.43
C ALA A 108 -2.64 2.49 4.11
N GLN A 109 -2.68 1.34 3.43
CA GLN A 109 -3.90 0.64 3.10
C GLN A 109 -4.63 0.06 4.33
N THR A 110 -3.90 -0.40 5.35
CA THR A 110 -4.53 -0.86 6.61
C THR A 110 -5.14 0.30 7.37
N ILE A 111 -4.50 1.47 7.41
CA ILE A 111 -5.10 2.68 7.99
C ILE A 111 -6.40 3.02 7.27
N GLY A 112 -6.39 3.03 5.93
CA GLY A 112 -7.59 3.28 5.14
C GLY A 112 -8.72 2.27 5.39
N LEU A 113 -8.37 0.99 5.63
CA LEU A 113 -9.33 -0.04 6.05
C LEU A 113 -9.95 0.27 7.41
N VAL A 114 -9.16 0.70 8.39
CA VAL A 114 -9.67 1.08 9.72
C VAL A 114 -10.66 2.24 9.60
N PHE A 115 -10.30 3.30 8.87
CA PHE A 115 -11.19 4.46 8.68
C PHE A 115 -12.49 4.09 7.97
N SER A 116 -12.39 3.37 6.86
CA SER A 116 -13.58 2.94 6.10
C SER A 116 -14.43 1.92 6.85
N GLY A 117 -13.83 1.02 7.65
CA GLY A 117 -14.52 0.11 8.54
C GLY A 117 -15.26 0.84 9.67
N CYS A 118 -14.61 1.82 10.31
CA CYS A 118 -15.26 2.69 11.30
C CYS A 118 -16.44 3.44 10.69
N ALA A 119 -16.28 4.02 9.49
CA ALA A 119 -17.37 4.68 8.79
C ALA A 119 -18.54 3.74 8.48
N PHE A 120 -18.25 2.50 8.06
CA PHE A 120 -19.28 1.48 7.82
C PHE A 120 -20.05 1.15 9.10
N VAL A 121 -19.35 0.89 10.21
CA VAL A 121 -19.98 0.58 11.51
C VAL A 121 -20.84 1.77 11.99
N LEU A 122 -20.32 3.00 11.89
CA LEU A 122 -21.07 4.21 12.27
C LEU A 122 -22.33 4.39 11.42
N SER A 123 -22.23 4.20 10.11
CA SER A 123 -23.37 4.29 9.19
C SER A 123 -24.41 3.20 9.49
N ALA A 124 -23.97 1.96 9.73
CA ALA A 124 -24.86 0.86 10.09
C ALA A 124 -25.55 1.05 11.46
N ALA A 125 -24.88 1.74 12.39
CA ALA A 125 -25.44 2.11 13.69
C ALA A 125 -26.35 3.36 13.65
N GLY A 126 -26.54 3.97 12.46
CA GLY A 126 -27.40 5.14 12.27
C GLY A 126 -26.71 6.50 12.48
N PHE A 127 -25.42 6.52 12.78
CA PHE A 127 -24.63 7.75 12.94
C PHE A 127 -24.06 8.24 11.60
N GLY A 128 -24.94 8.60 10.65
CA GLY A 128 -24.56 8.99 9.29
C GLY A 128 -23.57 10.16 9.23
N LEU A 129 -23.82 11.23 10.00
CA LEU A 129 -22.92 12.39 10.05
C LEU A 129 -21.51 12.01 10.54
N ALA A 130 -21.41 11.18 11.58
CA ALA A 130 -20.11 10.70 12.07
C ALA A 130 -19.38 9.87 11.01
N ALA A 131 -20.10 8.98 10.30
CA ALA A 131 -19.54 8.23 9.18
C ALA A 131 -19.02 9.15 8.06
N GLN A 132 -19.77 10.20 7.72
CA GLN A 132 -19.38 11.19 6.72
C GLN A 132 -18.14 11.99 7.12
N ILE A 133 -17.99 12.36 8.40
CA ILE A 133 -16.76 13.02 8.89
C ILE A 133 -15.56 12.09 8.70
N VAL A 134 -15.68 10.82 9.10
CA VAL A 134 -14.59 9.84 8.98
C VAL A 134 -14.20 9.63 7.50
N VAL A 135 -15.19 9.49 6.61
CA VAL A 135 -14.92 9.39 5.16
C VAL A 135 -14.37 10.69 4.60
N GLY A 136 -14.79 11.85 5.09
CA GLY A 136 -14.24 13.15 4.72
C GLY A 136 -12.74 13.24 4.99
N LEU A 137 -12.29 12.81 6.18
CA LEU A 137 -10.86 12.72 6.51
C LEU A 137 -10.11 11.76 5.56
N LEU A 138 -10.72 10.62 5.22
CA LEU A 138 -10.17 9.67 4.26
C LEU A 138 -10.02 10.31 2.87
N ILE A 139 -11.03 11.08 2.41
CA ILE A 139 -10.98 11.81 1.13
C ILE A 139 -9.82 12.80 1.12
N VAL A 140 -9.63 13.58 2.19
CA VAL A 140 -8.51 14.55 2.27
C VAL A 140 -7.16 13.83 2.10
N ALA A 141 -6.95 12.73 2.82
CA ALA A 141 -5.73 11.93 2.68
C ALA A 141 -5.56 11.36 1.26
N ALA A 142 -6.64 10.87 0.66
CA ALA A 142 -6.61 10.31 -0.70
C ALA A 142 -6.36 11.39 -1.77
N VAL A 143 -6.91 12.60 -1.61
CA VAL A 143 -6.67 13.74 -2.50
C VAL A 143 -5.20 14.15 -2.46
N LEU A 144 -4.61 14.20 -1.27
CA LEU A 144 -3.20 14.51 -1.09
C LEU A 144 -2.30 13.51 -1.84
N GLU A 145 -2.64 12.23 -1.80
CA GLU A 145 -1.94 11.20 -2.56
C GLU A 145 -2.21 11.30 -4.07
N PHE A 146 -3.45 11.51 -4.49
CA PHE A 146 -3.82 11.60 -5.90
C PHE A 146 -3.17 12.81 -6.61
N ALA A 147 -3.28 13.99 -6.00
CA ALA A 147 -2.82 15.25 -6.61
C ALA A 147 -1.31 15.47 -6.44
N PHE A 148 -0.79 15.26 -5.22
CA PHE A 148 0.61 15.60 -4.89
C PHE A 148 1.53 14.38 -4.82
N GLY A 149 0.98 13.15 -4.82
CA GLY A 149 1.77 11.94 -4.58
C GLY A 149 2.23 11.80 -3.12
N LEU A 150 1.60 12.52 -2.21
CA LEU A 150 1.95 12.57 -0.80
C LEU A 150 1.06 11.62 -0.01
N CYS A 151 1.62 10.48 0.37
CA CYS A 151 0.92 9.45 1.14
C CYS A 151 1.25 9.58 2.63
N LEU A 152 0.27 10.05 3.43
CA LEU A 152 0.43 10.24 4.88
C LEU A 152 0.81 8.95 5.61
N GLY A 153 0.24 7.81 5.20
CA GLY A 153 0.57 6.51 5.78
C GLY A 153 2.04 6.12 5.55
N CYS A 154 2.61 6.44 4.39
CA CYS A 154 4.03 6.19 4.12
C CYS A 154 4.93 7.08 4.99
N ILE A 155 4.55 8.34 5.21
CA ILE A 155 5.29 9.25 6.10
C ILE A 155 5.22 8.73 7.55
N GLY A 156 4.03 8.35 8.00
CA GLY A 156 3.84 7.76 9.33
C GLY A 156 4.65 6.49 9.54
N PHE A 157 4.72 5.61 8.54
CA PHE A 157 5.56 4.41 8.57
C PHE A 157 7.05 4.77 8.74
N GLY A 158 7.55 5.73 7.96
CA GLY A 158 8.93 6.20 8.08
C GLY A 158 9.24 6.84 9.43
N LEU A 159 8.29 7.55 10.04
CA LEU A 159 8.43 8.08 11.40
C LEU A 159 8.48 6.94 12.43
N LEU A 160 7.64 5.92 12.29
CA LEU A 160 7.62 4.76 13.19
C LEU A 160 8.92 3.93 13.11
N GLN A 161 9.50 3.84 11.91
CA GLN A 161 10.79 3.19 11.68
C GLN A 161 11.93 4.00 12.30
N ARG A 162 11.95 5.34 12.14
CA ARG A 162 12.91 6.23 12.80
C ARG A 162 12.80 6.21 14.33
N ALA A 163 11.60 6.01 14.85
CA ALA A 163 11.35 5.85 16.28
C ALA A 163 11.75 4.46 16.83
N GLY A 164 12.18 3.53 15.96
CA GLY A 164 12.60 2.17 16.34
C GLY A 164 11.44 1.21 16.65
N ILE A 165 10.19 1.59 16.39
CA ILE A 165 9.00 0.74 16.61
C ILE A 165 8.89 -0.32 15.49
N ILE A 166 9.23 0.06 14.25
CA ILE A 166 9.28 -0.85 13.11
C ILE A 166 10.76 -1.13 12.80
N PRO A 167 11.21 -2.39 12.80
CA PRO A 167 12.60 -2.70 12.50
C PRO A 167 12.92 -2.45 11.01
N ASP A 168 14.16 -2.07 10.72
CA ASP A 168 14.62 -1.76 9.37
C ASP A 168 14.51 -2.96 8.41
N SER A 169 14.55 -4.18 8.93
CA SER A 169 14.36 -5.41 8.14
C SER A 169 12.98 -5.52 7.46
N VAL A 170 11.97 -4.79 7.93
CA VAL A 170 10.64 -4.75 7.29
C VAL A 170 10.70 -4.00 5.96
N CYS A 171 11.59 -3.01 5.84
CA CYS A 171 11.79 -2.29 4.60
C CYS A 171 13.17 -1.62 4.54
N GLU A 172 14.18 -2.38 4.10
CA GLU A 172 15.55 -1.87 3.90
C GLU A 172 15.58 -0.77 2.82
N ALA A 173 14.84 -0.98 1.73
CA ALA A 173 14.69 0.00 0.65
C ALA A 173 13.96 1.30 1.08
N CYS A 174 13.28 1.31 2.24
CA CYS A 174 12.63 2.51 2.77
C CYS A 174 13.60 3.43 3.52
N ASN A 175 14.77 2.94 3.93
CA ASN A 175 15.77 3.76 4.63
C ASN A 175 16.88 4.24 3.68
N ASP A 176 17.05 3.58 2.53
CA ASP A 176 18.16 3.82 1.59
C ASP A 176 17.84 4.82 0.44
N PHE A 177 17.00 5.84 0.72
CA PHE A 177 16.66 6.88 -0.27
C PHE A 177 17.87 7.75 -0.72
N GLY A 178 19.04 7.56 -0.12
CA GLY A 178 20.29 8.23 -0.47
C GLY A 178 21.17 7.51 -1.51
N ARG A 179 20.97 6.21 -1.79
CA ARG A 179 21.94 5.41 -2.57
C ARG A 179 21.67 5.31 -4.08
N ASN A 180 20.47 5.67 -4.53
CA ASN A 180 20.06 5.62 -5.95
C ASN A 180 19.90 7.01 -6.60
N ARG A 181 20.72 7.99 -6.18
CA ARG A 181 21.05 9.18 -6.98
C ARG A 181 22.53 9.17 -7.36
N ALA A 182 23.00 8.07 -7.94
CA ALA A 182 24.26 7.98 -8.66
C ALA A 182 23.97 7.47 -10.07
#